data_AF-A0A1G9AR09-F1
#
_entry.id   AF-A0A1G9AR09-F1
#
_cell.length_a   1.000
_cell.length_b   1.000
_cell.length_c   1.000
_cell.angle_alpha   90.00
_cell.angle_beta   90.00
_cell.angle_gamma   90.00
#
_symmetry.space_group_name_H-M   'P 1'
#
loop_
_entity.id
_entity.type
_entity.pdbx_description
1 polymer ?
#
loop_
_entity_poly.entity_id
_entity_poly.type
_entity_poly.pdbx_seq_one_letter_code
_entity_poly.pdbx_strand_id
1 'polypeptide(L)'
;MSSFEEIAAQVTNLREQLLGISREVDQIGIQLESEILPLATATFAGAESPAALRALSALAAAYQSGLGFSSAVFVAADDMRTYLVEM
;
A
#
# COMPACT_ATOMS: atom_id res chain seq x y z
N MET A 1 8.32 -34.97 2.09
CA MET A 1 8.42 -33.63 2.69
C MET A 1 7.49 -33.62 3.88
N SER A 2 7.94 -33.14 5.03
CA SER A 2 7.07 -33.06 6.22
C SER A 2 6.06 -31.91 6.03
N SER A 3 4.87 -32.00 6.64
CA SER A 3 3.88 -30.91 6.57
C SER A 3 4.43 -29.56 7.04
N PHE A 4 5.49 -29.57 7.86
CA PHE A 4 6.18 -28.37 8.33
C PHE A 4 6.96 -27.67 7.23
N GLU A 5 7.68 -28.40 6.38
CA GLU A 5 8.41 -27.83 5.24
C GLU A 5 7.44 -27.19 4.24
N GLU A 6 6.26 -27.81 4.06
CA GLU A 6 5.20 -27.27 3.19
C GLU A 6 4.62 -25.97 3.76
N ILE A 7 4.35 -25.90 5.06
CA ILE A 7 3.86 -24.69 5.73
C ILE A 7 4.88 -23.56 5.66
N ALA A 8 6.17 -23.85 5.94
CA ALA A 8 7.22 -22.84 5.88
C ALA A 8 7.40 -22.26 4.45
N ALA A 9 7.30 -23.10 3.43
CA ALA A 9 7.33 -22.66 2.04
C ALA A 9 6.11 -21.79 1.69
N GLN A 10 4.92 -22.14 2.16
CA GLN A 10 3.71 -21.35 1.95
C GLN A 10 3.78 -19.98 2.63
N VAL A 11 4.24 -19.91 3.88
CA VAL A 11 4.38 -18.65 4.62
C VAL A 11 5.43 -17.75 3.97
N THR A 12 6.54 -18.32 3.49
CA THR A 12 7.56 -17.58 2.74
C THR A 12 6.96 -16.97 1.47
N ASN A 13 6.21 -17.75 0.69
CA ASN A 13 5.57 -17.28 -0.53
C ASN A 13 4.53 -16.17 -0.25
N LEU A 14 3.68 -16.35 0.76
CA LEU A 14 2.72 -15.32 1.18
C LEU A 14 3.41 -14.02 1.58
N ARG A 15 4.51 -14.10 2.35
CA ARG A 15 5.29 -12.93 2.74
C ARG A 15 5.88 -12.22 1.53
N GLU A 16 6.42 -12.95 0.56
CA GLU A 16 6.98 -12.38 -0.68
C GLU A 16 5.91 -11.70 -1.53
N GLN A 17 4.74 -12.33 -1.70
CA GLN A 17 3.59 -11.75 -2.39
C GLN A 17 3.13 -10.47 -1.72
N LEU A 18 2.99 -10.48 -0.40
CA LEU A 18 2.56 -9.32 0.39
C LEU A 18 3.55 -8.14 0.24
N LEU A 19 4.86 -8.42 0.32
CA LEU A 19 5.91 -7.42 0.09
C LEU A 19 5.95 -6.93 -1.37
N GLY A 20 5.56 -7.77 -2.33
CA GLY A 20 5.35 -7.37 -3.72
C GLY A 20 4.24 -6.33 -3.84
N ILE A 21 3.06 -6.66 -3.33
CA ILE A 21 1.88 -5.78 -3.34
C ILE A 21 2.17 -4.46 -2.61
N SER A 22 2.86 -4.49 -1.47
CA SER A 22 3.26 -3.26 -0.75
C SER A 22 4.10 -2.33 -1.60
N ARG A 23 5.09 -2.86 -2.34
CA ARG A 23 5.93 -2.04 -3.22
C ARG A 23 5.14 -1.41 -4.35
N GLU A 24 4.16 -2.13 -4.92
CA GLU A 24 3.27 -1.58 -5.94
C GLU A 24 2.39 -0.46 -5.37
N VAL A 25 1.83 -0.65 -4.18
CA VAL A 25 1.04 0.38 -3.49
C VAL A 25 1.89 1.61 -3.14
N ASP A 26 3.12 1.42 -2.66
CA ASP A 26 4.05 2.52 -2.38
C ASP A 26 4.38 3.32 -3.66
N GLN A 27 4.61 2.64 -4.79
CA GLN A 27 4.84 3.30 -6.08
C GLN A 27 3.63 4.12 -6.54
N ILE A 28 2.41 3.57 -6.40
CA ILE A 28 1.18 4.29 -6.69
C ILE A 28 1.05 5.50 -5.77
N GLY A 29 1.35 5.35 -4.47
CA GLY A 29 1.34 6.45 -3.50
C GLY A 29 2.29 7.58 -3.90
N ILE A 30 3.52 7.24 -4.29
CA ILE A 30 4.52 8.21 -4.77
C ILE A 30 4.01 8.94 -6.01
N GLN A 31 3.49 8.24 -7.03
CA GLN A 31 2.94 8.87 -8.23
C GLN A 31 1.75 9.79 -7.92
N LEU A 32 0.90 9.35 -6.99
CA LEU A 32 -0.26 10.12 -6.56
C LEU A 32 0.16 11.44 -5.90
N GLU A 33 1.19 11.40 -5.06
CA GLU A 33 1.75 12.57 -4.37
C GLU A 33 2.55 13.50 -5.29
N SER A 34 3.43 12.94 -6.12
CA SER A 34 4.40 13.73 -6.89
C SER A 34 3.86 14.28 -8.20
N GLU A 35 2.87 13.60 -8.82
CA GLU A 35 2.36 13.95 -10.14
C GLU A 35 0.87 14.29 -10.10
N ILE A 36 0.03 13.39 -9.59
CA ILE A 36 -1.43 13.49 -9.75
C ILE A 36 -2.03 14.58 -8.86
N LEU A 37 -1.67 14.63 -7.57
CA LEU A 37 -2.18 15.65 -6.63
C LEU A 37 -1.79 17.08 -7.06
N PRO A 38 -0.54 17.37 -7.43
CA PRO A 38 -0.16 18.67 -7.97
C PRO A 38 -0.93 19.04 -9.24
N LEU A 39 -1.07 18.10 -10.18
CA LEU A 39 -1.80 18.32 -11.43
C LEU A 39 -3.29 18.56 -11.19
N ALA A 40 -3.91 17.79 -10.30
CA ALA A 40 -5.31 17.96 -9.92
C ALA A 40 -5.52 19.31 -9.23
N THR A 41 -4.62 19.70 -8.33
CA THR A 41 -4.67 21.00 -7.63
C THR A 41 -4.54 22.16 -8.61
N ALA A 42 -3.62 22.07 -9.57
CA ALA A 42 -3.45 23.08 -10.62
C ALA A 42 -4.67 23.15 -11.55
N THR A 43 -5.20 22.00 -11.97
CA THR A 43 -6.38 21.90 -12.86
C THR A 43 -7.64 22.46 -12.20
N PHE A 44 -7.80 22.20 -10.89
CA PHE A 44 -8.95 22.66 -10.10
C PHE A 44 -8.66 23.95 -9.33
N ALA A 45 -7.60 24.69 -9.67
CA ALA A 45 -7.26 25.93 -9.00
C ALA A 45 -8.42 26.94 -9.11
N GLY A 46 -8.96 27.37 -7.96
CA GLY A 46 -10.12 28.26 -7.90
C GLY A 46 -11.46 27.62 -8.25
N ALA A 47 -11.50 26.29 -8.48
CA ALA A 47 -12.75 25.58 -8.72
C ALA A 47 -13.49 25.34 -7.38
N GLU A 48 -14.51 26.16 -7.11
CA GLU A 48 -15.39 25.99 -5.94
C GLU A 48 -16.50 24.96 -6.14
N SER A 49 -16.51 24.26 -7.30
CA SER A 49 -17.55 23.27 -7.58
C SER A 49 -17.47 22.08 -6.59
N PRO A 50 -18.61 21.58 -6.07
CA PRO A 50 -18.63 20.42 -5.19
C PRO A 50 -18.01 19.15 -5.80
N ALA A 51 -17.97 19.04 -7.13
CA ALA A 51 -17.33 17.92 -7.81
C ALA A 51 -15.80 17.98 -7.70
N ALA A 52 -15.21 19.16 -7.91
CA ALA A 52 -13.77 19.36 -7.80
C ALA A 52 -13.26 19.11 -6.38
N LEU A 53 -13.95 19.64 -5.35
CA LEU A 53 -13.58 19.42 -3.96
C LEU A 53 -13.67 17.94 -3.55
N ARG A 54 -14.67 17.21 -4.03
CA ARG A 54 -14.80 15.75 -3.81
C ARG A 54 -13.69 14.97 -4.49
N ALA A 55 -13.31 15.35 -5.72
CA ALA A 55 -12.20 14.71 -6.43
C ALA A 55 -10.87 14.88 -5.68
N LEU A 56 -10.56 16.10 -5.23
CA LEU A 56 -9.35 16.37 -4.45
C LEU A 56 -9.35 15.60 -3.12
N SER A 57 -10.49 15.57 -2.42
CA SER A 57 -10.63 14.82 -1.16
C SER A 57 -10.45 13.32 -1.37
N ALA A 58 -10.97 12.77 -2.47
CA ALA A 58 -10.82 11.35 -2.81
C ALA A 58 -9.35 10.99 -3.12
N LEU A 59 -8.64 11.86 -3.85
CA LEU A 59 -7.21 11.67 -4.13
C LEU A 59 -6.37 11.69 -2.83
N ALA A 60 -6.63 12.65 -1.94
CA ALA A 60 -5.94 12.71 -0.66
C ALA A 60 -6.22 11.48 0.23
N ALA A 61 -7.48 11.00 0.24
CA ALA A 61 -7.86 9.79 0.97
C ALA A 61 -7.20 8.51 0.39
N ALA A 62 -7.10 8.42 -0.94
CA ALA A 62 -6.42 7.31 -1.60
C ALA A 62 -4.92 7.27 -1.24
N TYR A 63 -4.26 8.44 -1.21
CA TYR A 63 -2.86 8.55 -0.78
C TYR A 63 -2.68 8.09 0.68
N GLN A 64 -3.48 8.62 1.60
CA GLN A 64 -3.41 8.22 3.02
C GLN A 64 -3.69 6.73 3.23
N SER A 65 -4.64 6.15 2.49
CA SER A 65 -4.93 4.72 2.57
C SER A 65 -3.74 3.87 2.12
N GLY A 66 -3.01 4.30 1.09
CA GLY A 66 -1.77 3.65 0.64
C GLY A 66 -0.69 3.61 1.72
N LEU A 67 -0.48 4.74 2.44
CA LEU A 67 0.47 4.80 3.55
C LEU A 67 0.08 3.86 4.71
N GLY A 68 -1.23 3.80 5.02
CA GLY A 68 -1.76 2.87 6.01
C GLY A 68 -1.54 1.40 5.63
N PHE A 69 -1.72 1.07 4.34
CA PHE A 69 -1.47 -0.28 3.82
C PHE A 69 0.00 -0.68 3.98
N SER A 70 0.93 0.19 3.58
CA SER A 70 2.38 -0.05 3.70
C SER A 70 2.78 -0.36 5.15
N SER A 71 2.25 0.41 6.09
CA SER A 71 2.48 0.20 7.53
C SER A 71 1.94 -1.14 8.03
N ALA A 72 0.73 -1.53 7.60
CA ALA A 72 0.12 -2.81 7.98
C ALA A 72 0.89 -4.00 7.39
N VAL A 73 1.37 -3.88 6.15
CA VAL A 73 2.20 -4.92 5.51
C VAL A 73 3.51 -5.10 6.26
N PHE A 74 4.17 -4.02 6.68
CA PHE A 74 5.41 -4.13 7.44
C PHE A 74 5.23 -5.00 8.70
N VAL A 75 4.17 -4.75 9.48
CA VAL A 75 3.84 -5.54 10.68
C VAL A 75 3.57 -6.99 10.32
N ALA A 76 2.68 -7.25 9.34
CA ALA A 76 2.33 -8.61 8.94
C ALA A 76 3.54 -9.40 8.39
N ALA A 77 4.42 -8.76 7.63
CA ALA A 77 5.62 -9.39 7.08
C ALA A 77 6.68 -9.68 8.15
N ASP A 78 6.75 -8.89 9.22
CA ASP A 78 7.60 -9.17 10.37
C ASP A 78 7.03 -10.29 11.25
N ASP A 79 5.71 -10.32 11.48
CA ASP A 79 5.04 -11.42 12.18
C ASP A 79 5.24 -12.75 11.44
N MET A 80 5.10 -12.77 10.10
CA MET A 80 5.39 -13.97 9.29
C MET A 80 6.85 -14.40 9.38
N ARG A 81 7.79 -13.44 9.46
CA ARG A 81 9.21 -13.74 9.66
C ARG A 81 9.47 -14.32 11.04
N THR A 82 8.86 -13.75 12.08
CA THR A 82 8.96 -14.24 13.46
C THR A 82 8.43 -15.67 13.57
N TYR A 83 7.25 -15.94 13.01
CA TYR A 83 6.71 -17.30 12.92
C TYR A 83 7.68 -18.28 12.27
N LEU A 84 8.30 -17.92 11.13
CA LEU A 84 9.29 -18.78 10.46
C LEU A 84 10.56 -19.05 11.29
N VAL A 85 10.92 -18.15 12.22
CA VAL A 85 12.09 -18.31 13.10
C VAL A 85 11.76 -19.14 14.34
N GLU A 86 10.51 -19.09 14.80
CA GLU A 86 10.02 -19.85 15.97
C GLU A 86 9.66 -21.31 15.66
N MET A 87 9.48 -21.64 14.37
CA MET A 87 9.29 -23.01 13.87
C MET A 87 10.56 -23.86 13.95
#